data_AF-A0A7K2WK39-F1
#
_entry.id   AF-A0A7K2WK39-F1
#
_cell.length_a   1.000
_cell.length_b   1.000
_cell.length_c   1.000
_cell.angle_alpha   90.00
_cell.angle_beta   90.00
_cell.angle_gamma   90.00
#
_symmetry.space_group_name_H-M   'P 1'
#
loop_
_entity.id
_entity.type
_entity.pdbx_description
1 polymer ?
#
loop_
_entity_poly.entity_id
_entity_poly.type
_entity_poly.pdbx_seq_one_letter_code
_entity_poly.pdbx_strand_id
1 'polypeptide(L)'
;MSARSPHPSSPGLRRLHGAAVVRIGFGLLWAADATFKWQPGFIHGQTISADLGAASTVHTPVIHQWLDFWHTVGSAHPMLFAVGTAIVESLIALGLIFGAFSNLVFVGSAVFSLGIWSSAEAFGLPWSPGTTDPGTSIGYVFASLALFYAFAGATWSLDSRIRPKLGRFRALSSRLPAAAEPTGADA
;
A
#
# COMPACT_ATOMS: atom_id res chain seq x y z
N MET A 1 24.36 -25.09 39.45
CA MET A 1 24.80 -24.65 38.11
C MET A 1 23.55 -24.41 37.28
N SER A 2 23.12 -23.15 37.13
CA SER A 2 21.84 -22.80 36.50
C SER A 2 22.02 -22.82 34.98
N ALA A 3 21.41 -23.80 34.31
CA ALA A 3 21.37 -23.84 32.86
C ALA A 3 20.39 -22.77 32.37
N ARG A 4 20.91 -21.66 31.85
CA ARG A 4 20.10 -20.73 31.05
C ARG A 4 19.67 -21.48 29.79
N SER A 5 18.37 -21.75 29.69
CA SER A 5 17.77 -22.16 28.43
C SER A 5 18.01 -21.05 27.40
N PRO A 6 18.57 -21.35 26.22
CA PRO A 6 18.53 -20.39 25.13
C PRO A 6 17.05 -20.20 24.79
N HIS A 7 16.58 -18.96 24.73
CA HIS A 7 15.26 -18.66 24.19
C HIS A 7 15.45 -18.23 22.73
N PRO A 8 15.62 -19.18 21.77
CA PRO A 8 15.58 -18.80 20.37
C PRO A 8 14.15 -18.34 20.11
N SER A 9 14.00 -17.09 19.69
CA SER A 9 12.77 -16.63 19.05
C SER A 9 12.45 -17.62 17.93
N SER A 10 11.28 -18.25 17.99
CA SER A 10 10.91 -19.26 17.00
C SER A 10 11.06 -18.66 15.59
N PRO A 11 11.52 -19.44 14.58
CA PRO A 11 11.72 -18.93 13.22
C PRO A 11 10.52 -18.14 12.66
N GLY A 12 9.30 -18.49 13.07
CA GLY A 12 8.07 -17.77 12.75
C GLY A 12 8.02 -16.34 13.33
N LEU A 13 8.40 -16.16 14.60
CA LEU A 13 8.40 -14.83 15.24
C LEU A 13 9.40 -13.87 14.58
N ARG A 14 10.59 -14.37 14.21
CA ARG A 14 11.59 -13.57 13.48
C ARG A 14 11.07 -13.10 12.13
N ARG A 15 10.37 -13.97 11.39
CA ARG A 15 9.73 -13.61 10.12
C ARG A 15 8.65 -12.55 10.31
N LEU A 16 7.81 -12.66 11.35
CA LEU A 16 6.80 -11.67 11.65
C LEU A 16 7.39 -10.31 12.03
N HIS A 17 8.46 -10.27 12.84
CA HIS A 17 9.17 -9.02 13.13
C HIS A 17 9.79 -8.41 11.87
N GLY A 18 10.41 -9.23 11.02
CA GLY A 18 10.93 -8.77 9.73
C GLY A 18 9.85 -8.16 8.85
N ALA A 19 8.70 -8.82 8.72
CA ALA A 19 7.55 -8.31 7.98
C ALA A 19 7.02 -6.99 8.57
N ALA A 20 6.99 -6.86 9.91
CA ALA A 20 6.61 -5.62 10.58
C ALA A 20 7.61 -4.47 10.33
N VAL A 21 8.92 -4.74 10.31
CA VAL A 21 9.93 -3.73 9.91
C VAL A 21 9.68 -3.24 8.49
N VAL A 22 9.49 -4.16 7.54
CA VAL A 22 9.22 -3.80 6.13
C VAL A 22 7.93 -3.00 6.02
N ARG A 23 6.86 -3.40 6.72
CA ARG A 23 5.59 -2.65 6.79
C ARG A 23 5.82 -1.21 7.25
N ILE A 24 6.55 -1.01 8.35
CA ILE A 24 6.80 0.32 8.92
C ILE A 24 7.66 1.14 7.96
N GLY A 25 8.73 0.57 7.41
CA GLY A 25 9.58 1.25 6.42
C GLY A 25 8.81 1.67 5.17
N PHE A 26 7.93 0.81 4.67
CA PHE A 26 7.05 1.14 3.55
C PHE A 26 6.03 2.22 3.92
N GLY A 27 5.49 2.20 5.15
CA GLY A 27 4.64 3.27 5.66
C GLY A 27 5.34 4.63 5.76
N LEU A 28 6.63 4.65 6.11
CA LEU A 28 7.44 5.87 6.10
C LEU A 28 7.67 6.41 4.68
N LEU A 29 7.85 5.51 3.71
CA LEU A 29 7.94 5.89 2.30
C LEU A 29 6.63 6.53 1.81
N TRP A 30 5.48 5.94 2.15
CA TRP A 30 4.17 6.54 1.91
C TRP A 30 4.00 7.89 2.62
N ALA A 31 4.52 8.06 3.83
CA ALA A 31 4.44 9.34 4.55
C ALA A 31 5.26 10.44 3.85
N ALA A 32 6.41 10.09 3.28
CA ALA A 32 7.20 11.02 2.49
C ALA A 32 6.44 11.44 1.21
N ASP A 33 5.85 10.49 0.49
CA ASP A 33 5.03 10.78 -0.70
C ASP A 33 3.81 11.65 -0.38
N ALA A 34 3.07 11.29 0.69
CA ALA A 34 1.94 12.07 1.17
C ALA A 34 2.34 13.52 1.51
N THR A 35 3.54 13.74 2.06
CA THR A 35 4.07 15.09 2.35
C THR A 35 4.21 15.93 1.08
N PHE A 36 4.54 15.32 -0.06
CA PHE A 36 4.57 16.00 -1.35
C PHE A 36 3.17 16.36 -1.84
N LYS A 37 2.15 15.53 -1.57
CA LYS A 37 0.75 15.86 -1.92
C LYS A 37 0.21 17.07 -1.16
N TRP A 38 0.70 17.32 0.05
CA TRP A 38 0.32 18.51 0.82
C TRP A 38 1.01 19.80 0.36
N GLN A 39 1.94 19.75 -0.60
CA GLN A 39 2.60 20.96 -1.11
C GLN A 39 1.65 21.81 -1.95
N PRO A 40 1.84 23.15 -1.99
CA PRO A 40 0.95 24.08 -2.70
C PRO A 40 0.68 23.72 -4.17
N GLY A 41 1.67 23.16 -4.87
CA GLY A 41 1.54 22.78 -6.29
C GLY A 41 0.59 21.60 -6.52
N PHE A 42 0.50 20.66 -5.57
CA PHE A 42 -0.42 19.54 -5.67
C PHE A 42 -1.76 19.88 -5.03
N ILE A 43 -1.76 20.34 -3.77
CA ILE A 43 -2.98 20.48 -2.95
C ILE A 43 -3.99 21.50 -3.52
N HIS A 44 -3.53 22.52 -4.24
CA HIS A 44 -4.41 23.48 -4.93
C HIS A 44 -4.81 23.03 -6.34
N GLY A 45 -4.50 21.78 -6.72
CA GLY A 45 -4.90 21.18 -7.98
C GLY A 45 -4.09 21.61 -9.22
N GLN A 46 -2.96 22.32 -9.04
CA GLN A 46 -2.25 22.95 -10.15
C GLN A 46 -1.56 21.94 -11.08
N THR A 47 -1.15 20.79 -10.52
CA THR A 47 -0.44 19.71 -11.25
C THR A 47 -1.38 18.66 -11.83
N ILE A 48 -2.63 18.57 -11.37
CA ILE A 48 -3.56 17.47 -11.70
C ILE A 48 -3.78 17.30 -13.21
N SER A 49 -3.94 18.40 -13.96
CA SER A 49 -4.12 18.32 -15.42
C SER A 49 -2.87 17.81 -16.13
N ALA A 50 -1.67 18.16 -15.65
CA ALA A 50 -0.43 17.66 -16.20
C ALA A 50 -0.22 16.18 -15.84
N ASP A 51 -0.43 15.82 -14.57
CA ASP A 51 -0.25 14.45 -14.05
C ASP A 51 -1.21 13.46 -14.74
N LEU A 52 -2.43 13.88 -15.08
CA LEU A 52 -3.44 13.04 -15.73
C LEU A 52 -3.55 13.27 -17.25
N GLY A 53 -2.69 14.11 -17.84
CA GLY A 53 -2.82 14.61 -19.22
C GLY A 53 -2.32 13.67 -20.32
N ALA A 54 -1.83 12.47 -19.96
CA ALA A 54 -1.16 11.55 -20.88
C ALA A 54 -2.04 11.08 -22.05
N ALA A 55 -3.38 11.09 -21.89
CA ALA A 55 -4.34 10.65 -22.90
C ALA A 55 -4.14 11.32 -24.28
N SER A 56 -3.74 12.59 -24.30
CA SER A 56 -3.48 13.38 -25.52
C SER A 56 -2.39 12.79 -26.42
N THR A 57 -1.50 11.96 -25.86
CA THR A 57 -0.36 11.35 -26.56
C THR A 57 -0.56 9.86 -26.85
N VAL A 58 -1.65 9.26 -26.37
CA VAL A 58 -1.93 7.82 -26.50
C VAL A 58 -3.05 7.61 -27.51
N HIS A 59 -2.78 6.83 -28.57
CA HIS A 59 -3.76 6.55 -29.63
C HIS A 59 -4.39 5.15 -29.57
N THR A 60 -3.92 4.28 -28.65
CA THR A 60 -4.53 2.97 -28.43
C THR A 60 -5.91 3.15 -27.77
N PRO A 61 -7.03 2.75 -28.42
CA PRO A 61 -8.36 3.21 -28.03
C PRO A 61 -8.74 2.94 -26.57
N VAL A 62 -8.53 1.71 -26.08
CA VAL A 62 -8.91 1.32 -24.71
C VAL A 62 -8.08 2.06 -23.66
N ILE A 63 -6.78 2.22 -23.90
CA ILE A 63 -5.89 2.92 -22.98
C ILE A 63 -6.21 4.42 -22.98
N HIS A 64 -6.39 4.99 -24.18
CA HIS A 64 -6.79 6.39 -24.33
C HIS A 64 -8.07 6.70 -23.55
N GLN A 65 -9.13 5.90 -23.73
CA GLN A 65 -10.41 6.09 -23.03
C GLN A 65 -10.27 5.99 -21.51
N TRP A 66 -9.44 5.07 -21.01
CA TRP A 66 -9.19 4.95 -19.58
C TRP A 66 -8.45 6.17 -19.01
N LEU A 67 -7.41 6.65 -19.70
CA LEU A 67 -6.67 7.83 -19.28
C LEU A 67 -7.52 9.10 -19.36
N ASP A 68 -8.31 9.26 -20.43
CA ASP A 68 -9.21 10.39 -20.61
C ASP A 68 -10.33 10.43 -19.57
N PHE A 69 -10.83 9.25 -19.15
CA PHE A 69 -11.76 9.14 -18.02
C PHE A 69 -11.15 9.73 -16.75
N TRP A 70 -9.93 9.33 -16.37
CA TRP A 70 -9.28 9.85 -15.17
C TRP A 70 -8.91 11.33 -15.29
N HIS A 71 -8.46 11.78 -16.47
CA HIS A 71 -8.25 13.19 -16.76
C HIS A 71 -9.52 14.02 -16.54
N THR A 72 -10.66 13.53 -17.03
CA THR A 72 -11.97 14.17 -16.85
C THR A 72 -12.37 14.20 -15.37
N VAL A 73 -12.23 13.09 -14.65
CA VAL A 73 -12.53 13.01 -13.21
C VAL A 73 -11.67 13.98 -12.41
N GLY A 74 -10.35 13.99 -12.63
CA GLY A 74 -9.42 14.88 -11.92
C GLY A 74 -9.63 16.35 -12.27
N SER A 75 -9.97 16.65 -13.53
CA SER A 75 -10.16 18.02 -14.00
C SER A 75 -11.50 18.63 -13.60
N ALA A 76 -12.50 17.82 -13.24
CA ALA A 76 -13.82 18.32 -12.81
C ALA A 76 -13.71 19.23 -11.56
N HIS A 77 -12.94 18.80 -10.56
CA HIS A 77 -12.63 19.58 -9.36
C HIS A 77 -11.19 19.29 -8.88
N PRO A 78 -10.16 19.91 -9.49
CA PRO A 78 -8.76 19.56 -9.28
C PRO A 78 -8.29 19.65 -7.82
N MET A 79 -8.72 20.69 -7.10
CA MET A 79 -8.40 20.86 -5.69
C MET A 79 -9.03 19.76 -4.82
N LEU A 80 -10.29 19.39 -5.09
CA LEU A 80 -10.96 18.33 -4.32
C LEU A 80 -10.30 16.96 -4.60
N PHE A 81 -9.95 16.68 -5.86
CA PHE A 81 -9.23 15.48 -6.24
C PHE A 81 -7.87 15.42 -5.53
N ALA A 82 -7.10 16.50 -5.55
CA ALA A 82 -5.80 16.59 -4.89
C ALA A 82 -5.88 16.40 -3.36
N VAL A 83 -6.82 17.06 -2.70
CA VAL A 83 -7.06 16.89 -1.26
C VAL A 83 -7.49 15.46 -0.94
N GLY A 84 -8.37 14.87 -1.76
CA GLY A 84 -8.80 13.48 -1.60
C GLY A 84 -7.62 12.50 -1.69
N THR A 85 -6.78 12.64 -2.71
CA THR A 85 -5.54 11.89 -2.86
C THR A 85 -4.64 12.06 -1.63
N ALA A 86 -4.32 13.29 -1.24
CA ALA A 86 -3.46 13.57 -0.09
C ALA A 86 -3.97 12.92 1.22
N ILE A 87 -5.29 12.94 1.45
CA ILE A 87 -5.91 12.27 2.60
C ILE A 87 -5.74 10.76 2.51
N VAL A 88 -6.03 10.14 1.36
CA VAL A 88 -5.92 8.68 1.18
C VAL A 88 -4.47 8.22 1.40
N GLU A 89 -3.49 8.90 0.81
CA GLU A 89 -2.07 8.57 1.00
C GLU A 89 -1.64 8.71 2.46
N SER A 90 -2.11 9.76 3.15
CA SER A 90 -1.85 9.95 4.58
C SER A 90 -2.45 8.83 5.42
N LEU A 91 -3.68 8.39 5.12
CA LEU A 91 -4.33 7.28 5.82
C LEU A 91 -3.61 5.96 5.58
N ILE A 92 -3.14 5.71 4.36
CA ILE A 92 -2.31 4.53 4.02
C ILE A 92 -1.01 4.57 4.83
N ALA A 93 -0.30 5.70 4.83
CA ALA A 93 0.95 5.88 5.57
C ALA A 93 0.78 5.59 7.06
N LEU A 94 -0.22 6.21 7.70
CA LEU A 94 -0.51 6.01 9.13
C LEU A 94 -0.96 4.58 9.42
N GLY A 95 -1.80 4.00 8.57
CA GLY A 95 -2.25 2.61 8.68
C GLY A 95 -1.09 1.62 8.60
N LEU A 96 -0.15 1.84 7.68
CA LEU A 96 1.07 1.05 7.53
C LEU A 96 2.03 1.24 8.70
N ILE A 97 2.25 2.45 9.20
CA ILE A 97 3.17 2.68 10.33
C ILE A 97 2.63 2.03 11.61
N PHE A 98 1.38 2.32 11.97
CA PHE A 98 0.81 1.87 13.24
C PHE A 98 0.23 0.45 13.18
N GLY A 99 -0.02 -0.10 11.99
CA GLY A 99 -0.59 -1.43 11.82
C GLY A 99 -2.02 -1.46 12.33
N ALA A 100 -2.82 -0.52 11.86
CA ALA A 100 -4.23 -0.39 12.19
C ALA A 100 -5.06 -0.75 10.97
N PHE A 101 -5.99 -1.70 11.12
CA PHE A 101 -6.77 -2.24 10.01
C PHE A 101 -5.87 -2.80 8.90
N SER A 102 -4.80 -3.51 9.28
CA SER A 102 -3.68 -3.78 8.36
C SER A 102 -4.11 -4.48 7.06
N ASN A 103 -5.03 -5.45 7.12
CA ASN A 103 -5.49 -6.13 5.91
C ASN A 103 -6.23 -5.18 4.95
N LEU A 104 -7.07 -4.29 5.51
CA LEU A 104 -7.73 -3.25 4.72
C LEU A 104 -6.70 -2.29 4.11
N VAL A 105 -5.71 -1.87 4.89
CA VAL A 105 -4.66 -0.96 4.42
C VAL A 105 -3.80 -1.61 3.34
N PHE A 106 -3.44 -2.88 3.46
CA PHE A 106 -2.64 -3.57 2.45
C PHE A 106 -3.40 -3.75 1.14
N VAL A 107 -4.67 -4.18 1.19
CA VAL A 107 -5.49 -4.30 -0.03
C VAL A 107 -5.81 -2.92 -0.60
N GLY A 108 -6.16 -1.96 0.26
CA GLY A 108 -6.49 -0.59 -0.13
C GLY A 108 -5.31 0.12 -0.79
N SER A 109 -4.11 0.00 -0.22
CA SER A 109 -2.89 0.55 -0.83
C SER A 109 -2.52 -0.14 -2.14
N ALA A 110 -2.74 -1.46 -2.27
CA ALA A 110 -2.56 -2.14 -3.55
C ALA A 110 -3.53 -1.62 -4.63
N VAL A 111 -4.82 -1.48 -4.31
CA VAL A 111 -5.83 -0.95 -5.24
C VAL A 111 -5.55 0.50 -5.59
N PHE A 112 -5.21 1.33 -4.60
CA PHE A 112 -4.92 2.74 -4.80
C PHE A 112 -3.66 2.94 -5.66
N SER A 113 -2.60 2.18 -5.40
CA SER A 113 -1.37 2.21 -6.20
C SER A 113 -1.61 1.76 -7.64
N LEU A 114 -2.47 0.76 -7.86
CA LEU A 114 -2.86 0.35 -9.20
C LEU A 114 -3.65 1.46 -9.92
N GLY A 115 -4.49 2.19 -9.18
CA GLY A 115 -5.15 3.40 -9.66
C GLY A 115 -4.16 4.45 -10.13
N ILE A 116 -3.18 4.81 -9.30
CA ILE A 116 -2.10 5.75 -9.67
C ILE A 116 -1.36 5.26 -10.91
N TRP A 117 -0.92 3.99 -10.91
CA TRP A 117 -0.16 3.41 -12.02
C TRP A 117 -0.89 3.51 -13.34
N SER A 118 -2.18 3.14 -13.34
CA SER A 118 -3.01 3.10 -14.54
C SER A 118 -3.57 4.47 -14.95
N SER A 119 -3.39 5.53 -14.14
CA SER A 119 -3.86 6.89 -14.43
C SER A 119 -2.69 7.86 -14.58
N ALA A 120 -2.17 8.40 -13.48
CA ALA A 120 -1.13 9.41 -13.47
C ALA A 120 0.21 8.92 -14.04
N GLU A 121 0.56 7.65 -13.82
CA GLU A 121 1.76 7.06 -14.43
C GLU A 121 1.49 6.43 -15.81
N ALA A 122 0.25 6.50 -16.31
CA ALA A 122 -0.17 6.03 -17.62
C ALA A 122 0.34 4.63 -18.02
N PHE A 123 0.33 3.67 -17.09
CA PHE A 123 0.86 2.31 -17.26
C PHE A 123 2.38 2.24 -17.57
N GLY A 124 3.13 3.29 -17.23
CA GLY A 124 4.55 3.44 -17.61
C GLY A 124 4.76 3.77 -19.09
N LEU A 125 3.76 4.34 -19.76
CA LEU A 125 3.86 4.74 -21.17
C LEU A 125 4.77 5.95 -21.37
N PRO A 126 5.40 6.07 -22.58
CA PRO A 126 5.33 5.14 -23.70
C PRO A 126 6.25 3.91 -23.54
N TRP A 127 5.76 2.74 -23.98
CA TRP A 127 6.60 1.54 -24.09
C TRP A 127 7.40 1.59 -25.39
N SER A 128 8.53 2.27 -25.35
CA SER A 128 9.44 2.43 -26.49
C SER A 128 10.73 1.64 -26.27
N PRO A 129 11.47 1.28 -27.34
CA PRO A 129 12.81 0.72 -27.17
C PRO A 129 13.69 1.67 -26.35
N GLY A 130 14.22 1.18 -25.22
CA GLY A 130 15.01 1.98 -24.28
C GLY A 130 14.23 2.49 -23.06
N THR A 131 12.91 2.27 -22.96
CA THR A 131 12.17 2.48 -21.70
C THR A 131 12.69 1.52 -20.63
N THR A 132 13.17 2.05 -19.51
CA THR A 132 13.76 1.26 -18.40
C THR A 132 12.94 1.29 -17.11
N ASP A 133 11.90 2.11 -17.05
CA ASP A 133 11.07 2.29 -15.86
C ASP A 133 9.60 1.96 -16.16
N PRO A 134 9.01 0.94 -15.52
CA PRO A 134 7.59 0.60 -15.67
C PRO A 134 6.65 1.52 -14.85
N GLY A 135 7.18 2.43 -14.04
CA GLY A 135 6.44 3.22 -13.06
C GLY A 135 6.67 2.74 -11.63
N THR A 136 6.64 3.65 -10.67
CA THR A 136 6.95 3.35 -9.27
C THR A 136 5.77 2.64 -8.59
N SER A 137 4.55 3.06 -8.88
CA SER A 137 3.37 2.63 -8.14
C SER A 137 2.97 1.17 -8.40
N ILE A 138 3.33 0.56 -9.54
CA ILE A 138 3.14 -0.89 -9.74
C ILE A 138 3.97 -1.71 -8.76
N GLY A 139 5.17 -1.25 -8.38
CA GLY A 139 5.97 -1.85 -7.33
C GLY A 139 5.28 -1.79 -5.97
N TYR A 140 4.53 -0.72 -5.70
CA TYR A 140 3.78 -0.55 -4.45
C TYR A 140 2.60 -1.50 -4.38
N VAL A 141 1.98 -1.87 -5.51
CA VAL A 141 0.97 -2.93 -5.57
C VAL A 141 1.54 -4.24 -5.03
N PHE A 142 2.68 -4.67 -5.56
CA PHE A 142 3.31 -5.92 -5.14
C PHE A 142 3.84 -5.87 -3.70
N ALA A 143 4.43 -4.75 -3.29
CA ALA A 143 4.86 -4.55 -1.90
C ALA A 143 3.69 -4.69 -0.93
N SER A 144 2.55 -4.07 -1.24
CA SER A 144 1.34 -4.12 -0.41
C SER A 144 0.75 -5.53 -0.33
N LEU A 145 0.67 -6.24 -1.46
CA LEU A 145 0.21 -7.63 -1.49
C LEU A 145 1.19 -8.59 -0.78
N ALA A 146 2.49 -8.34 -0.87
CA ALA A 146 3.50 -9.10 -0.13
C ALA A 146 3.35 -8.91 1.39
N LEU A 147 3.08 -7.67 1.85
CA LEU A 147 2.79 -7.40 3.26
C LEU A 147 1.51 -8.11 3.75
N PHE A 148 0.48 -8.16 2.90
CA PHE A 148 -0.74 -8.91 3.17
C PHE A 148 -0.44 -10.40 3.32
N TYR A 149 0.27 -11.00 2.36
CA TYR A 149 0.64 -12.41 2.39
C TYR A 149 1.56 -12.77 3.57
N ALA A 150 2.47 -11.86 3.95
CA ALA A 150 3.40 -12.03 5.05
C ALA A 150 2.77 -11.82 6.45
N PHE A 151 1.47 -11.53 6.53
CA PHE A 151 0.78 -11.18 7.78
C PHE A 151 1.50 -10.06 8.54
N ALA A 152 1.98 -9.02 7.82
CA ALA A 152 2.88 -8.01 8.37
C ALA A 152 2.27 -7.12 9.47
N GLY A 153 0.95 -7.16 9.64
CA GLY A 153 0.25 -6.53 10.75
C GLY A 153 0.15 -7.40 12.02
N ALA A 154 0.59 -8.67 12.01
CA ALA A 154 0.34 -9.58 13.12
C ALA A 154 1.17 -9.26 14.38
N THR A 155 2.20 -8.43 14.24
CA THR A 155 3.06 -7.97 15.34
C THR A 155 3.40 -6.49 15.18
N TRP A 156 3.79 -5.86 16.30
CA TRP A 156 4.10 -4.42 16.42
C TRP A 156 3.02 -3.52 15.82
N SER A 157 1.76 -3.87 16.09
CA SER A 157 0.59 -3.27 15.45
C SER A 157 -0.52 -2.98 16.45
N LEU A 158 -1.36 -2.00 16.11
CA LEU A 158 -2.59 -1.71 16.83
C LEU A 158 -3.71 -2.73 16.57
N ASP A 159 -3.59 -3.55 15.51
CA ASP A 159 -4.54 -4.61 15.18
C ASP A 159 -4.86 -5.52 16.37
N SER A 160 -3.88 -5.85 17.21
CA SER A 160 -4.08 -6.66 18.43
C SER A 160 -5.12 -6.05 19.38
N ARG A 161 -5.19 -4.72 19.48
CA ARG A 161 -6.11 -3.97 20.33
C ARG A 161 -7.45 -3.66 19.64
N ILE A 162 -7.43 -3.51 18.32
CA ILE A 162 -8.61 -3.16 17.51
C ILE A 162 -9.44 -4.42 17.22
N ARG A 163 -8.80 -5.53 16.84
CA ARG A 163 -9.44 -6.76 16.37
C ARG A 163 -10.52 -7.33 17.31
N PRO A 164 -10.35 -7.37 18.65
CA PRO A 164 -11.39 -7.85 19.55
C PRO A 164 -12.69 -7.04 19.42
N LYS A 165 -12.58 -5.74 19.14
CA LYS A 165 -13.70 -4.79 19.03
C LYS A 165 -14.41 -4.82 17.68
N LEU A 166 -13.83 -5.43 16.65
CA LEU A 166 -14.37 -5.39 15.28
C LEU A 166 -15.55 -6.32 15.01
N GLY A 167 -15.87 -7.26 15.91
CA GLY A 167 -16.98 -8.21 15.71
C GLY A 167 -16.90 -8.93 14.35
N ARG A 168 -17.88 -8.68 13.48
CA ARG A 168 -17.93 -9.23 12.10
C ARG A 168 -16.83 -8.72 11.16
N PHE A 169 -16.21 -7.57 11.46
CA PHE A 169 -15.20 -6.93 10.61
C PHE A 169 -13.75 -7.33 10.97
N ARG A 170 -13.56 -8.41 11.73
CA ARG A 170 -12.23 -8.90 12.14
C ARG A 170 -11.29 -9.20 10.97
N ALA A 171 -11.82 -9.43 9.77
CA ALA A 171 -11.02 -9.66 8.56
C ALA A 171 -10.24 -8.41 8.11
N LEU A 172 -10.65 -7.20 8.53
CA LEU A 172 -9.95 -5.95 8.21
C LEU A 172 -8.62 -5.81 8.96
N SER A 173 -8.47 -6.52 10.07
CA SER A 173 -7.21 -6.60 10.84
C SER A 173 -6.49 -7.90 10.55
N SER A 174 -5.17 -7.86 10.54
CA SER A 174 -4.36 -9.07 10.41
C SER A 174 -4.52 -9.99 11.62
N ARG A 175 -4.26 -11.29 11.41
CA ARG A 175 -4.30 -12.32 12.45
C ARG A 175 -2.89 -12.85 12.70
N LEU A 176 -2.63 -13.30 13.91
CA LEU A 176 -1.49 -14.20 14.13
C LEU A 176 -1.71 -15.46 13.28
N PRO A 177 -0.71 -15.92 12.52
CA PRO A 177 -0.73 -17.25 11.93
C PRO A 177 -0.97 -18.27 13.03
N ALA A 178 -1.83 -19.27 12.79
CA ALA A 178 -1.90 -20.41 13.69
C ALA A 178 -0.50 -21.00 13.79
N ALA A 179 0.01 -21.21 15.01
CA ALA A 179 1.23 -21.99 15.18
C ALA A 179 0.98 -23.31 14.48
N ALA A 180 1.87 -23.70 13.56
CA ALA A 180 1.81 -25.02 12.96
C ALA A 180 1.82 -26.03 14.13
N GLU A 181 0.67 -26.67 14.38
CA GLU A 181 0.61 -27.79 15.31
C GLU A 181 1.70 -28.77 14.87
N PRO A 182 2.57 -29.24 15.78
CA PRO A 182 3.40 -30.39 15.46
C PRO A 182 2.42 -31.51 15.15
N THR A 183 2.33 -31.90 13.89
CA THR A 183 1.56 -33.06 13.45
C THR A 183 2.05 -34.23 14.29
N GLY A 184 1.20 -34.70 15.21
CA GLY A 184 1.45 -35.87 16.02
C GLY A 184 1.66 -37.07 15.09
N ALA A 185 2.91 -37.42 14.89
CA ALA A 185 3.34 -38.64 14.25
C ALA A 185 4.63 -39.06 14.97
N ASP A 186 4.46 -39.44 16.24
CA ASP A 186 5.39 -40.23 17.05
C ASP A 186 4.63 -40.66 18.32
N ALA A 187 3.73 -41.63 18.16
CA ALA A 187 3.13 -42.41 19.24
C ALA A 187 2.88 -43.84 18.74
#